data_AF-A0A851H1S5-F1
#
_entry.id   AF-A0A851H1S5-F1
#
_cell.length_a   1.000
_cell.length_b   1.000
_cell.length_c   1.000
_cell.angle_alpha   90.00
_cell.angle_beta   90.00
_cell.angle_gamma   90.00
#
_symmetry.space_group_name_H-M   'P 1'
#
loop_
_entity.id
_entity.type
_entity.pdbx_description
1 polymer ?
#
loop_
_entity_poly.entity_id
_entity_poly.type
_entity_poly.pdbx_seq_one_letter_code
_entity_poly.pdbx_strand_id
1 'polypeptide(L)'
;MKHKRPSMTGFTLVELVVTIAILGILVSIAIPAYTSYVQKGNRPAAKTALLELAAREESYYALNNVYASQPTTLGYSVNSIPVPSSSQNYYTITVASATSGTVPGYTLQATPVTGSVQASDACVIYQLDSLGNKTNVTSTGSTVSTSNCW
;
A
#
# COMPACT_ATOMS: atom_id res chain seq x y z
N MET A 1 58.02 35.63 13.97
CA MET A 1 56.85 35.48 13.08
C MET A 1 55.58 35.43 13.92
N LYS A 2 54.67 36.43 13.82
CA LYS A 2 53.38 36.43 14.54
C LYS A 2 52.34 35.71 13.68
N HIS A 3 51.87 34.53 14.10
CA HIS A 3 50.74 33.85 13.46
C HIS A 3 49.43 34.59 13.78
N LYS A 4 48.79 35.17 12.76
CA LYS A 4 47.40 35.62 12.85
C LYS A 4 46.53 34.37 12.95
N ARG A 5 45.85 34.18 14.07
CA ARG A 5 44.80 33.16 14.18
C ARG A 5 43.59 33.63 13.38
N PRO A 6 42.99 32.77 12.53
CA PRO A 6 41.77 33.13 11.82
C PRO A 6 40.66 33.40 12.83
N SER A 7 39.94 34.51 12.64
CA SER A 7 38.73 34.84 13.39
C SER A 7 37.65 33.82 13.05
N MET A 8 37.21 33.04 14.04
CA MET A 8 36.05 32.17 13.91
C MET A 8 34.79 33.03 14.02
N THR A 9 34.15 33.34 12.89
CA THR A 9 32.81 33.91 12.85
C THR A 9 31.80 32.77 13.03
N GLY A 10 31.04 32.81 14.13
CA GLY A 10 29.93 31.89 14.39
C GLY A 10 28.59 32.47 13.96
N PHE A 11 27.60 31.60 13.78
CA PHE A 11 26.20 32.00 13.56
C PHE A 11 25.65 32.72 14.80
N THR A 12 24.79 33.72 14.58
CA THR A 12 24.05 34.40 15.63
C THR A 12 22.84 33.58 16.07
N LEU A 13 22.37 33.82 17.29
CA LEU A 13 21.15 33.19 17.82
C LEU A 13 19.93 33.54 16.94
N VAL A 14 19.87 34.77 16.44
CA VAL A 14 18.78 35.24 15.58
C VAL A 14 18.77 34.50 14.23
N GLU A 15 19.93 34.28 13.62
CA GLU A 15 20.04 33.51 12.37
C GLU A 15 19.55 32.07 12.56
N LEU A 16 19.88 31.45 13.69
CA LEU A 16 19.39 30.10 14.00
C LEU A 16 17.86 30.09 14.14
N VAL A 17 17.28 31.05 14.88
CA VAL A 17 15.82 31.14 15.09
C VAL A 17 15.06 31.35 13.77
N VAL A 18 15.56 32.22 12.89
CA VAL A 18 14.94 32.44 11.58
C VAL A 18 15.07 31.19 10.69
N THR A 19 16.23 30.52 10.73
CA THR A 19 16.45 29.30 9.95
C THR A 19 15.51 28.17 10.38
N ILE A 20 15.37 27.91 11.69
CA ILE A 20 14.45 26.87 12.18
C ILE A 20 12.99 27.21 11.88
N ALA A 21 12.62 28.49 11.90
CA ALA A 21 11.27 28.92 11.55
C ALA A 21 10.94 28.60 10.08
N ILE A 22 11.87 28.91 9.15
CA ILE A 22 11.72 28.57 7.73
C ILE A 22 11.69 27.06 7.53
N LEU A 23 12.57 26.31 8.20
CA LEU A 23 12.59 24.84 8.12
C LEU A 23 11.28 24.23 8.60
N GLY A 24 10.69 24.73 9.70
CA GLY A 24 9.40 24.25 10.19
C GLY A 24 8.28 24.39 9.16
N ILE A 25 8.23 25.54 8.47
CA ILE A 25 7.25 25.78 7.39
C ILE A 25 7.44 24.76 6.26
N LEU A 26 8.68 24.55 5.80
CA LEU A 26 8.97 23.61 4.72
C LEU A 26 8.61 22.17 5.09
N VAL A 27 8.96 21.73 6.29
CA VAL A 27 8.70 20.37 6.77
C VAL A 27 7.20 20.07 6.84
N SER A 28 6.38 21.05 7.23
CA SER A 28 4.93 20.89 7.34
C SER A 28 4.25 20.53 6.00
N ILE A 29 4.83 20.93 4.88
CA ILE A 29 4.35 20.63 3.52
C ILE A 29 5.07 19.39 2.96
N ALA A 30 6.37 19.28 3.21
CA ALA A 30 7.21 18.24 2.62
C ALA A 30 6.83 16.83 3.11
N ILE A 31 6.56 16.65 4.42
CA ILE A 31 6.21 15.34 4.99
C ILE A 31 4.92 14.75 4.38
N PRO A 32 3.77 15.45 4.41
CA PRO A 32 2.54 14.91 3.81
C PRO A 32 2.67 14.70 2.30
N ALA A 33 3.39 15.57 1.59
CA ALA A 33 3.64 15.40 0.15
C ALA A 33 4.47 14.15 -0.15
N TYR A 34 5.56 13.93 0.60
CA TYR A 34 6.42 12.76 0.44
C TYR A 34 5.69 11.47 0.78
N THR A 35 4.95 11.44 1.90
CA THR A 35 4.17 10.25 2.29
C THR A 35 3.12 9.90 1.23
N SER A 36 2.39 10.89 0.70
CA SER A 36 1.44 10.66 -0.41
C SER A 36 2.13 10.16 -1.68
N TYR A 37 3.33 10.65 -2.00
CA TYR A 37 4.11 10.17 -3.13
C TYR A 37 4.50 8.70 -2.98
N VAL A 38 5.07 8.33 -1.84
CA VAL A 38 5.44 6.93 -1.53
C VAL A 38 4.20 6.04 -1.55
N GLN A 39 3.09 6.52 -0.96
CA GLN A 39 1.84 5.78 -0.94
C GLN A 39 1.38 5.46 -2.36
N LYS A 40 1.32 6.47 -3.24
CA LYS A 40 0.97 6.31 -4.65
C LYS A 40 1.90 5.35 -5.39
N GLY A 41 3.20 5.38 -5.09
CA GLY A 41 4.19 4.47 -5.66
C GLY A 41 3.98 2.99 -5.30
N ASN A 42 3.40 2.71 -4.13
CA ASN A 42 3.16 1.33 -3.66
C ASN A 42 1.83 0.73 -4.15
N ARG A 43 0.84 1.55 -4.53
CA ARG A 43 -0.49 1.08 -4.98
C ARG A 43 -0.44 0.14 -6.20
N PRO A 44 0.37 0.38 -7.24
CA PRO A 44 0.44 -0.51 -8.40
C PRO A 44 0.84 -1.94 -8.03
N ALA A 45 1.72 -2.13 -7.05
CA ALA A 45 2.13 -3.46 -6.61
C ALA A 45 0.93 -4.27 -6.07
N ALA A 46 0.07 -3.65 -5.26
CA ALA A 46 -1.15 -4.28 -4.76
C ALA A 46 -2.12 -4.64 -5.89
N LYS A 47 -2.36 -3.71 -6.83
CA LYS A 47 -3.25 -3.93 -7.96
C LYS A 47 -2.77 -5.06 -8.86
N THR A 48 -1.48 -5.07 -9.19
CA THR A 48 -0.87 -6.12 -10.02
C THR A 48 -0.96 -7.48 -9.33
N ALA A 49 -0.70 -7.54 -8.02
CA ALA A 49 -0.81 -8.78 -7.26
C ALA A 49 -2.26 -9.30 -7.19
N LEU A 50 -3.26 -8.41 -7.09
CA LEU A 50 -4.68 -8.80 -7.19
C LEU A 50 -5.02 -9.37 -8.56
N LEU A 51 -4.54 -8.74 -9.65
CA LEU A 51 -4.75 -9.23 -11.01
C LEU A 51 -4.07 -10.57 -11.26
N GLU A 52 -2.87 -10.79 -10.70
CA GLU A 52 -2.18 -12.08 -10.78
C GLU A 52 -2.98 -13.17 -10.04
N LEU A 53 -3.46 -12.87 -8.83
CA LEU A 53 -4.25 -13.82 -8.06
C LEU A 53 -5.58 -14.13 -8.75
N ALA A 54 -6.24 -13.14 -9.36
CA ALA A 54 -7.45 -13.34 -10.16
C ALA A 54 -7.19 -14.24 -11.37
N ALA A 55 -6.09 -14.04 -12.09
CA ALA A 55 -5.72 -14.90 -13.22
C ALA A 55 -5.50 -16.37 -12.79
N ARG A 56 -4.95 -16.59 -11.59
CA ARG A 56 -4.80 -17.93 -11.00
C ARG A 56 -6.14 -18.54 -10.59
N GLU A 57 -7.05 -17.76 -10.02
CA GLU A 57 -8.42 -18.18 -9.72
C GLU A 57 -9.14 -18.67 -10.98
N GLU A 58 -9.10 -17.89 -12.08
CA GLU A 58 -9.74 -18.31 -13.34
C GLU A 58 -9.11 -19.59 -13.91
N SER A 59 -7.79 -19.70 -13.84
CA SER A 59 -7.07 -20.91 -14.28
C SER A 59 -7.46 -22.13 -13.44
N TYR A 60 -7.61 -21.96 -12.13
CA TYR A 60 -8.01 -23.02 -11.22
C TYR A 60 -9.46 -23.43 -11.44
N TYR A 61 -10.37 -22.46 -11.62
CA TYR A 61 -11.77 -22.73 -11.93
C TYR A 61 -11.94 -23.50 -13.24
N ALA A 62 -11.19 -23.15 -14.28
CA ALA A 62 -11.23 -23.85 -15.57
C ALA A 62 -10.91 -25.36 -15.46
N LEU A 63 -10.12 -25.76 -14.46
CA LEU A 63 -9.73 -27.15 -14.25
C LEU A 63 -10.59 -27.88 -13.21
N ASN A 64 -11.16 -27.15 -12.24
CA ASN A 64 -11.79 -27.74 -11.06
C ASN A 64 -13.29 -27.41 -10.92
N ASN A 65 -13.84 -26.52 -11.75
CA ASN A 65 -15.21 -25.99 -11.67
C ASN A 65 -15.56 -25.39 -10.29
N VAL A 66 -14.55 -24.92 -9.55
CA VAL A 66 -14.68 -24.26 -8.27
C VAL A 66 -13.53 -23.27 -8.09
N TYR A 67 -13.80 -22.14 -7.46
CA TYR A 67 -12.75 -21.18 -7.10
C TYR A 67 -12.02 -21.62 -5.83
N ALA A 68 -10.76 -21.26 -5.71
CA ALA A 68 -9.99 -21.57 -4.51
C ALA A 68 -10.45 -20.70 -3.34
N SER A 69 -10.48 -21.25 -2.14
CA SER A 69 -10.75 -20.47 -0.92
C SER A 69 -9.48 -19.89 -0.31
N GLN A 70 -8.31 -20.31 -0.79
CA GLN A 70 -7.02 -19.99 -0.19
C GLN A 70 -5.93 -19.88 -1.27
N PRO A 71 -5.02 -18.89 -1.15
CA PRO A 71 -3.91 -18.76 -2.10
C PRO A 71 -2.98 -19.98 -2.17
N THR A 72 -2.85 -20.77 -1.10
CA THR A 72 -2.02 -21.99 -1.14
C THR A 72 -2.52 -23.02 -2.15
N THR A 73 -3.83 -23.09 -2.38
CA THR A 73 -4.44 -23.92 -3.43
C THR A 73 -4.06 -23.45 -4.85
N LEU A 74 -3.70 -22.18 -4.99
CA LEU A 74 -3.28 -21.53 -6.24
C LEU A 74 -1.75 -21.51 -6.44
N GLY A 75 -1.02 -22.26 -5.60
CA GLY A 75 0.43 -22.42 -5.71
C GLY A 75 1.27 -21.38 -4.95
N TYR A 76 0.67 -20.59 -4.06
CA TYR A 76 1.43 -19.75 -3.13
C TYR A 76 1.88 -20.55 -1.90
N SER A 77 3.00 -20.15 -1.28
CA SER A 77 3.50 -20.82 -0.07
C SER A 77 2.72 -20.46 1.20
N VAL A 78 1.93 -19.38 1.17
CA VAL A 78 1.20 -18.82 2.31
C VAL A 78 -0.17 -18.30 1.88
N ASN A 79 -1.12 -18.25 2.82
CA ASN A 79 -2.48 -17.74 2.56
C ASN A 79 -2.62 -16.21 2.62
N SER A 80 -1.60 -15.53 3.16
CA SER A 80 -1.52 -14.07 3.22
C SER A 80 -0.25 -13.65 2.50
N ILE A 81 -0.39 -13.25 1.24
CA ILE A 81 0.75 -13.03 0.35
C ILE A 81 1.32 -11.64 0.63
N PRO A 82 2.57 -11.52 1.10
CA PRO A 82 3.20 -10.23 1.32
C PRO A 82 3.52 -9.53 -0.01
N VAL A 83 3.19 -8.25 -0.11
CA VAL A 83 3.46 -7.42 -1.30
C VAL A 83 4.15 -6.11 -0.91
N PRO A 84 5.34 -5.80 -1.49
CA PRO A 84 6.19 -6.73 -2.25
C PRO A 84 6.67 -7.89 -1.35
N SER A 85 7.09 -9.01 -1.93
CA SER A 85 7.60 -10.17 -1.17
C SER A 85 9.07 -9.96 -0.75
N SER A 86 9.37 -8.83 -0.11
CA SER A 86 10.72 -8.43 0.30
C SER A 86 10.81 -8.28 1.84
N SER A 87 11.88 -7.66 2.35
CA SER A 87 12.03 -7.42 3.79
C SER A 87 11.00 -6.43 4.35
N GLN A 88 10.38 -5.59 3.50
CA GLN A 88 9.35 -4.64 3.90
C GLN A 88 8.12 -4.78 3.00
N ASN A 89 7.02 -5.22 3.60
CA ASN A 89 5.75 -5.42 2.92
C ASN A 89 4.83 -4.22 3.21
N TYR A 90 4.04 -3.80 2.21
CA TYR A 90 3.08 -2.70 2.33
C TYR A 90 1.63 -3.18 2.28
N TYR A 91 1.39 -4.32 1.63
CA TYR A 91 0.08 -4.97 1.56
C TYR A 91 0.20 -6.47 1.84
N THR A 92 -0.91 -7.07 2.25
CA THR A 92 -1.11 -8.51 2.24
C THR A 92 -2.30 -8.86 1.37
N ILE A 93 -2.11 -9.78 0.43
CA ILE A 93 -3.17 -10.26 -0.47
C ILE A 93 -3.78 -11.55 0.05
N THR A 94 -5.11 -11.64 0.02
CA THR A 94 -5.87 -12.81 0.44
C THR A 94 -7.07 -13.07 -0.48
N VAL A 95 -7.60 -14.28 -0.45
CA VAL A 95 -8.96 -14.58 -0.90
C VAL A 95 -9.89 -14.27 0.28
N ALA A 96 -10.64 -13.17 0.21
CA ALA A 96 -11.53 -12.75 1.29
C ALA A 96 -12.78 -13.64 1.36
N SER A 97 -13.27 -14.08 0.20
CA SER A 97 -14.34 -15.05 0.10
C SER A 97 -14.28 -15.81 -1.22
N ALA A 98 -14.66 -17.08 -1.20
CA ALA A 98 -14.94 -17.87 -2.38
C ALA A 98 -16.29 -18.58 -2.17
N THR A 99 -17.18 -18.47 -3.14
CA THR A 99 -18.51 -19.08 -3.11
C THR A 99 -18.59 -20.16 -4.17
N SER A 100 -19.21 -21.29 -3.82
CA SER A 100 -19.48 -22.41 -4.71
C SER A 100 -20.99 -22.56 -4.92
N GLY A 101 -21.41 -23.18 -6.02
CA GLY A 101 -22.81 -23.42 -6.32
C GLY A 101 -23.20 -22.93 -7.71
N THR A 102 -24.47 -22.55 -7.89
CA THR A 102 -25.02 -22.13 -9.19
C THR A 102 -24.39 -20.84 -9.71
N VAL A 103 -23.94 -19.96 -8.80
CA VAL A 103 -23.19 -18.75 -9.14
C VAL A 103 -21.89 -18.77 -8.34
N PRO A 104 -20.84 -19.44 -8.85
CA PRO A 104 -19.54 -19.44 -8.20
C PRO A 104 -18.90 -18.05 -8.34
N GLY A 105 -18.09 -17.68 -7.36
CA GLY A 105 -17.39 -16.39 -7.38
C GLY A 105 -16.34 -16.27 -6.30
N TYR A 106 -15.59 -15.18 -6.37
CA TYR A 106 -14.61 -14.84 -5.33
C TYR A 106 -14.55 -13.33 -5.10
N THR A 107 -13.94 -12.96 -3.98
CA THR A 107 -13.49 -11.60 -3.71
C THR A 107 -12.05 -11.68 -3.20
N LEU A 108 -11.15 -11.04 -3.93
CA LEU A 108 -9.74 -10.89 -3.56
C LEU A 108 -9.56 -9.57 -2.85
N GLN A 109 -8.61 -9.52 -1.92
CA GLN A 109 -8.39 -8.33 -1.10
C GLN A 109 -6.90 -8.05 -0.89
N ALA A 110 -6.50 -6.79 -1.09
CA ALA A 110 -5.17 -6.28 -0.72
C ALA A 110 -5.28 -5.32 0.46
N THR A 111 -4.89 -5.81 1.64
CA THR A 111 -5.01 -5.09 2.90
C THR A 111 -3.69 -4.39 3.24
N PRO A 112 -3.69 -3.08 3.53
CA PRO A 112 -2.51 -2.38 4.03
C PRO A 112 -1.91 -3.04 5.27
N VAL A 113 -0.58 -3.19 5.32
CA VAL A 113 0.12 -3.72 6.48
C VAL A 113 0.12 -2.67 7.59
N THR A 114 -0.33 -3.06 8.79
CA THR A 114 -0.30 -2.20 9.99
C THR A 114 1.12 -1.71 10.28
N GLY A 115 1.27 -0.41 10.55
CA GLY A 115 2.57 0.21 10.81
C GLY A 115 3.37 0.56 9.56
N SER A 116 2.91 0.16 8.36
CA SER A 116 3.48 0.65 7.11
C SER A 116 2.93 2.04 6.74
N VAL A 117 3.60 2.73 5.82
CA VAL A 117 3.12 4.02 5.27
C VAL A 117 1.77 3.90 4.56
N GLN A 118 1.36 2.68 4.23
CA GLN A 118 0.11 2.34 3.57
C GLN A 118 -1.07 2.27 4.53
N ALA A 119 -0.84 2.08 5.83
CA ALA A 119 -1.89 2.00 6.84
C ALA A 119 -2.70 3.30 6.97
N SER A 120 -2.11 4.44 6.58
CA SER A 120 -2.75 5.76 6.58
C SER A 120 -3.14 6.24 5.18
N ASP A 121 -3.06 5.38 4.16
CA ASP A 121 -3.49 5.74 2.80
C ASP A 121 -5.03 5.82 2.74
N ALA A 122 -5.55 6.90 2.14
CA ALA A 122 -6.98 7.10 1.94
C ALA A 122 -7.65 6.01 1.08
N CYS A 123 -6.87 5.29 0.28
CA CYS A 123 -7.36 4.19 -0.54
C CYS A 123 -7.68 2.90 0.23
N VAL A 124 -7.34 2.82 1.53
CA VAL A 124 -7.71 1.72 2.41
C VAL A 124 -7.44 0.33 1.78
N ILE A 125 -8.41 -0.57 1.80
CA ILE A 125 -8.28 -1.92 1.30
C ILE A 125 -8.78 -2.00 -0.14
N TYR A 126 -8.01 -2.59 -1.04
CA TYR A 126 -8.41 -2.83 -2.43
C TYR A 126 -9.12 -4.17 -2.57
N GLN A 127 -10.21 -4.22 -3.32
CA GLN A 127 -10.94 -5.45 -3.64
C GLN A 127 -11.16 -5.61 -5.15
N LEU A 128 -11.04 -6.86 -5.60
CA LEU A 128 -11.34 -7.30 -6.95
C LEU A 128 -12.21 -8.56 -6.86
N ASP A 129 -13.39 -8.55 -7.48
CA ASP A 129 -14.26 -9.73 -7.53
C ASP A 129 -14.15 -10.48 -8.88
N SER A 130 -14.77 -11.66 -8.94
CA SER A 130 -14.80 -12.51 -10.13
C SER A 130 -15.55 -11.92 -11.32
N LEU A 131 -16.28 -10.81 -11.13
CA LEU A 131 -16.92 -10.06 -12.22
C LEU A 131 -16.04 -8.91 -12.72
N GLY A 132 -14.86 -8.72 -12.13
CA GLY A 132 -13.93 -7.64 -12.46
C GLY A 132 -14.27 -6.30 -11.81
N ASN A 133 -15.22 -6.26 -10.86
CA ASN A 133 -15.52 -5.04 -10.12
C ASN A 133 -14.36 -4.69 -9.20
N LYS A 134 -13.98 -3.42 -9.22
CA LYS A 134 -12.86 -2.86 -8.47
C LYS A 134 -13.41 -1.90 -7.43
N THR A 135 -13.22 -2.21 -6.16
CA THR A 135 -13.73 -1.39 -5.05
C THR A 135 -12.65 -1.15 -4.02
N ASN A 136 -12.80 -0.08 -3.25
CA ASN A 136 -12.02 0.16 -2.05
C ASN A 136 -12.97 0.05 -0.85
N VAL A 137 -12.54 -0.60 0.23
CA VAL A 137 -13.36 -0.77 1.44
C VAL A 137 -12.57 -0.43 2.70
N THR A 138 -13.25 0.09 3.71
CA THR A 138 -12.68 0.22 5.05
C THR A 138 -12.50 -1.16 5.70
N SER A 139 -11.78 -1.24 6.81
CA SER A 139 -11.69 -2.46 7.62
C SER A 139 -13.04 -2.96 8.16
N THR A 140 -14.05 -2.09 8.19
CA THR A 140 -15.44 -2.43 8.56
C THR A 140 -16.30 -2.84 7.37
N GLY A 141 -15.75 -2.89 6.15
CA GLY A 141 -16.45 -3.31 4.93
C GLY A 141 -17.24 -2.20 4.21
N SER A 142 -17.13 -0.94 4.66
CA SER A 142 -17.82 0.18 3.99
C SER A 142 -17.08 0.58 2.72
N THR A 143 -17.77 0.64 1.59
CA THR A 143 -17.19 1.10 0.33
C THR A 143 -16.72 2.56 0.42
N VAL A 144 -15.50 2.80 -0.03
CA VAL A 144 -14.88 4.12 -0.12
C VAL A 144 -14.80 4.54 -1.58
N SER A 145 -15.39 5.70 -1.90
CA SER A 145 -15.27 6.31 -3.22
C SER A 145 -14.24 7.44 -3.18
N THR A 146 -12.99 7.08 -3.44
CA THR A 146 -11.87 8.01 -3.52
C THR A 146 -11.36 8.03 -4.96
N SER A 147 -11.41 9.20 -5.60
CA SER A 147 -10.84 9.38 -6.92
C SER A 147 -9.35 9.00 -6.92
N ASN A 148 -8.89 8.26 -7.93
CA ASN A 148 -7.49 7.87 -8.16
C ASN A 148 -6.93 6.74 -7.26
N CYS A 149 -7.79 5.91 -6.69
CA CYS A 149 -7.34 4.70 -6.00
C CYS A 149 -7.14 3.52 -6.95
N TRP A 150 -8.18 3.09 -7.67
CA TRP A 150 -8.11 2.07 -8.73
C TRP A 150 -7.67 2.64 -10.07
#